data_AF-A0A351NFN0-F1
#
_entry.id   AF-A0A351NFN0-F1
#
_cell.length_a   1.000
_cell.length_b   1.000
_cell.length_c   1.000
_cell.angle_alpha   90.00
_cell.angle_beta   90.00
_cell.angle_gamma   90.00
#
_symmetry.space_group_name_H-M   'P 1'
#
loop_
_entity.id
_entity.type
_entity.pdbx_description
1 polymer ?
#
loop_
_entity_poly.entity_id
_entity_poly.type
_entity_poly.pdbx_seq_one_letter_code
_entity_poly.pdbx_strand_id
1 'polypeptide(L)'
;DAKSVTSIAQACQEMSEQKTGALIIIRHKDLLQSVIDTGDIIDAEISSRLIMNIFFKNSPLHDGAMVIGDNRIIAARCTLPITERTDLPARLGMRHKAAVGISEQCDASVIVVSEQTGKISYVKGGDIKTVDSINKLKLLLSEKSE
;
A
#
# COMPACT_ATOMS: atom_id res chain seq x y z
N ASP A 1 -0.15 14.16 -6.17
CA ASP A 1 0.68 15.03 -7.05
C ASP A 1 2.08 14.43 -7.22
N ALA A 2 2.97 15.04 -8.01
CA ALA A 2 4.33 14.52 -8.25
C ALA A 2 5.20 14.44 -6.98
N LYS A 3 5.00 15.37 -6.03
CA LYS A 3 5.71 15.40 -4.74
C LYS A 3 5.30 14.21 -3.87
N SER A 4 4.01 13.90 -3.83
CA SER A 4 3.44 12.78 -3.09
C SER A 4 3.85 11.45 -3.68
N VAL A 5 3.81 11.30 -5.01
CA VAL A 5 4.32 10.12 -5.71
C VAL A 5 5.79 9.88 -5.37
N THR A 6 6.60 10.94 -5.37
CA THR A 6 8.02 10.83 -4.99
C THR A 6 8.19 10.39 -3.55
N SER A 7 7.40 10.96 -2.63
CA SER A 7 7.47 10.64 -1.20
C SER A 7 7.06 9.20 -0.90
N ILE A 8 6.00 8.70 -1.55
CA ILE A 8 5.54 7.30 -1.42
C ILE A 8 6.59 6.35 -1.99
N ALA A 9 7.08 6.63 -3.21
CA ALA A 9 8.06 5.77 -3.85
C ALA A 9 9.38 5.71 -3.07
N GLN A 10 9.83 6.83 -2.51
CA GLN A 10 11.01 6.87 -1.66
C GLN A 10 10.82 6.08 -0.36
N ALA A 11 9.68 6.23 0.32
CA ALA A 11 9.39 5.43 1.51
C ALA A 11 9.37 3.92 1.21
N CYS A 12 8.78 3.51 0.09
CA CYS A 12 8.75 2.11 -0.31
C CYS A 12 10.15 1.57 -0.61
N GLN A 13 11.02 2.37 -1.24
CA GLN A 13 12.41 2.00 -1.51
C GLN A 13 13.21 1.82 -0.21
N GLU A 14 13.13 2.77 0.72
CA GLU A 14 13.82 2.70 2.01
C GLU A 14 13.32 1.52 2.85
N MET A 15 11.99 1.28 2.89
CA MET A 15 11.42 0.11 3.57
C MET A 15 11.81 -1.22 2.90
N SER A 16 11.93 -1.25 1.57
CA SER A 16 12.42 -2.42 0.83
C SER A 16 13.84 -2.80 1.23
N GLU A 17 14.75 -1.82 1.30
CA GLU A 17 16.15 -2.02 1.71
C GLU A 17 16.26 -2.54 3.15
N GLN A 18 15.40 -2.04 4.03
CA GLN A 18 15.34 -2.44 5.43
C GLN A 18 14.49 -3.69 5.67
N LYS A 19 13.83 -4.24 4.64
CA LYS A 19 12.83 -5.31 4.74
C LYS A 19 11.73 -5.02 5.77
N THR A 20 11.29 -3.76 5.82
CA THR A 20 10.13 -3.34 6.61
C THR A 20 8.86 -3.60 5.82
N GLY A 21 7.93 -4.37 6.40
CA GLY A 21 6.67 -4.71 5.75
C GLY A 21 5.74 -3.50 5.64
N ALA A 22 5.17 -3.28 4.46
CA ALA A 22 4.21 -2.19 4.24
C ALA A 22 3.04 -2.63 3.36
N LEU A 23 1.89 -1.99 3.57
CA LEU A 23 0.65 -2.22 2.82
C LEU A 23 -0.05 -0.86 2.64
N ILE A 24 0.04 -0.29 1.45
CA ILE A 24 -0.41 1.09 1.18
C ILE A 24 -1.46 1.05 0.08
N ILE A 25 -2.67 1.50 0.39
CA ILE A 25 -3.76 1.68 -0.56
C ILE A 25 -3.75 3.10 -1.09
N ILE A 26 -3.78 3.23 -2.41
CA ILE A 26 -4.02 4.48 -3.12
C ILE A 26 -5.45 4.40 -3.65
N ARG A 27 -6.36 5.16 -3.05
CA ARG A 27 -7.76 5.20 -3.52
C ARG A 27 -7.87 6.02 -4.79
N HIS A 28 -8.75 5.60 -5.69
CA HIS A 28 -9.12 6.37 -6.89
C HIS A 28 -10.54 6.92 -6.73
N LYS A 29 -11.53 6.29 -7.38
CA LYS A 29 -12.93 6.73 -7.38
C LYS A 29 -13.67 6.30 -6.11
N ASP A 30 -13.34 5.14 -5.55
CA ASP A 30 -13.98 4.61 -4.35
C ASP A 30 -13.51 5.31 -3.08
N LEU A 31 -14.48 5.63 -2.19
CA LEU A 31 -14.18 6.32 -0.94
C LEU A 31 -13.51 5.43 0.11
N LEU A 32 -13.71 4.11 0.02
CA LEU A 32 -13.18 3.09 0.96
C LEU A 32 -13.56 3.35 2.42
N GLN A 33 -14.73 3.95 2.69
CA GLN A 33 -15.13 4.35 4.03
C GLN A 33 -15.15 3.17 5.01
N SER A 34 -15.67 2.01 4.59
CA SER A 34 -15.69 0.80 5.41
C SER A 34 -14.30 0.29 5.80
N VAL A 35 -13.26 0.55 4.99
CA VAL A 35 -11.87 0.23 5.33
C VAL A 35 -11.32 1.28 6.29
N ILE A 36 -11.55 2.56 5.99
CA ILE A 36 -11.09 3.69 6.80
C ILE A 36 -11.63 3.60 8.23
N ASP A 37 -12.91 3.26 8.40
CA ASP A 37 -13.60 3.17 9.69
C ASP A 37 -13.03 2.07 10.62
N THR A 38 -12.25 1.12 10.08
CA THR A 38 -11.58 0.08 10.88
C THR A 38 -10.25 0.50 11.47
N GLY A 39 -9.68 1.60 10.96
CA GLY A 39 -8.34 2.07 11.31
C GLY A 39 -8.35 3.32 12.18
N ASP A 40 -7.15 3.84 12.41
CA ASP A 40 -6.92 5.10 13.10
C ASP A 40 -6.86 6.23 12.07
N ILE A 41 -7.69 7.28 12.23
CA ILE A 41 -7.64 8.47 11.38
C ILE A 41 -6.33 9.21 11.62
N ILE A 42 -5.59 9.46 10.55
CA ILE A 42 -4.30 10.17 10.58
C ILE A 42 -4.45 11.60 10.08
N ASP A 43 -5.19 11.78 8.98
CA ASP A 43 -5.39 13.06 8.29
C ASP A 43 -4.13 13.94 8.22
N ALA A 44 -3.11 13.47 7.49
CA ALA A 44 -1.81 14.13 7.41
C ALA A 44 -1.33 14.35 5.97
N GLU A 45 -0.40 15.30 5.81
CA GLU A 45 0.35 15.44 4.56
C GLU A 45 1.21 14.21 4.28
N ILE A 46 1.33 13.86 3.00
CA ILE A 46 2.16 12.75 2.55
C ILE A 46 3.64 13.14 2.69
N SER A 47 4.37 12.41 3.53
CA SER A 47 5.83 12.51 3.63
C SER A 47 6.45 11.12 3.80
N SER A 48 7.64 10.92 3.22
CA SER A 48 8.32 9.63 3.30
C SER A 48 8.58 9.21 4.75
N ARG A 49 9.03 10.14 5.59
CA ARG A 49 9.30 9.92 7.01
C ARG A 49 8.07 9.47 7.79
N LEU A 50 6.90 10.09 7.55
CA LEU A 50 5.67 9.69 8.22
C LEU A 50 5.23 8.28 7.80
N ILE A 51 5.32 7.97 6.50
CA ILE A 51 4.98 6.63 5.98
C ILE A 51 5.85 5.56 6.66
N MET A 52 7.17 5.76 6.68
CA MET A 52 8.10 4.82 7.32
C MET A 52 7.83 4.68 8.82
N ASN A 53 7.52 5.77 9.52
CA ASN A 53 7.26 5.74 10.95
C ASN A 53 5.97 4.97 11.28
N ILE A 54 4.96 5.05 10.42
CA ILE A 54 3.72 4.26 10.58
C ILE A 54 4.02 2.76 10.46
N PHE A 55 4.84 2.35 9.50
CA PHE A 55 5.20 0.93 9.29
C PHE A 55 6.37 0.44 10.17
N PHE A 56 6.86 1.26 11.10
CA PHE A 56 7.91 0.81 12.02
C PHE A 56 7.42 -0.37 12.87
N LYS A 57 8.15 -1.50 12.84
CA LYS A 57 7.70 -2.81 13.35
C LYS A 57 7.16 -2.84 14.80
N ASN A 58 7.56 -1.90 15.65
CA ASN A 58 7.11 -1.85 17.04
C ASN A 58 6.06 -0.75 17.30
N SER A 59 5.62 -0.04 16.25
CA SER A 59 4.59 0.99 16.33
C SER A 59 3.20 0.36 16.44
N PRO A 60 2.27 0.87 17.26
CA PRO A 60 0.89 0.39 17.25
C PRO A 60 0.17 0.48 15.89
N LEU A 61 0.65 1.35 14.99
CA LEU A 61 0.02 1.63 13.68
C LEU A 61 0.49 0.71 12.53
N HIS A 62 1.55 -0.08 12.73
CA HIS A 62 2.20 -0.80 11.61
C HIS A 62 1.43 -2.04 11.12
N ASP A 63 0.52 -2.54 11.95
CA ASP A 63 -0.22 -3.78 11.69
C ASP A 63 -1.55 -3.49 11.00
N GLY A 64 -1.50 -3.38 9.68
CA GLY A 64 -2.65 -3.11 8.83
C GLY A 64 -2.26 -2.33 7.58
N ALA A 65 -3.27 -1.81 6.89
CA ALA A 65 -3.09 -0.98 5.71
C ALA A 65 -3.07 0.52 6.05
N MET A 66 -2.33 1.28 5.26
CA MET A 66 -2.43 2.73 5.19
C MET A 66 -3.30 3.10 4.00
N VAL A 67 -4.23 4.04 4.17
CA VAL A 67 -5.06 4.57 3.08
C VAL A 67 -4.59 5.98 2.73
N ILE A 68 -4.27 6.19 1.46
CA ILE A 68 -3.89 7.48 0.89
C ILE A 68 -4.94 7.88 -0.15
N GLY A 69 -5.38 9.12 -0.08
CA GLY A 69 -6.35 9.71 -1.00
C GLY A 69 -6.36 11.23 -0.89
N ASP A 70 -6.81 11.93 -1.94
CA ASP A 70 -6.85 13.40 -1.98
C ASP A 70 -5.54 14.08 -1.56
N ASN A 71 -4.41 13.47 -1.94
CA ASN A 71 -3.07 13.95 -1.61
C ASN A 71 -2.74 13.95 -0.10
N ARG A 72 -3.42 13.11 0.69
CA ARG A 72 -3.26 12.98 2.14
C ARG A 72 -3.21 11.52 2.57
N ILE A 73 -2.54 11.27 3.70
CA ILE A 73 -2.67 10.02 4.45
C ILE A 73 -3.96 10.14 5.26
N ILE A 74 -4.95 9.32 4.94
CA ILE A 74 -6.29 9.39 5.52
C ILE A 74 -6.32 8.60 6.83
N ALA A 75 -5.91 7.35 6.78
CA ALA A 75 -5.94 6.43 7.92
C ALA A 75 -4.78 5.43 7.85
N ALA A 76 -4.46 4.83 9.00
CA ALA A 76 -3.51 3.74 9.14
C ALA A 76 -4.13 2.59 9.93
N ARG A 77 -3.42 1.45 10.01
CA ARG A 77 -3.88 0.26 10.73
C ARG A 77 -5.23 -0.27 10.24
N CYS A 78 -5.61 0.02 9.00
CA CYS A 78 -6.90 -0.40 8.46
C CYS A 78 -6.90 -1.91 8.19
N THR A 79 -8.00 -2.57 8.52
CA THR A 79 -8.21 -4.00 8.26
C THR A 79 -8.76 -4.17 6.85
N LEU A 80 -8.20 -5.13 6.11
CA LEU A 80 -8.61 -5.42 4.73
C LEU A 80 -9.21 -6.83 4.59
N PRO A 81 -10.13 -7.04 3.64
CA PRO A 81 -10.51 -8.38 3.23
C PRO A 81 -9.30 -9.09 2.60
N ILE A 82 -9.25 -10.41 2.79
CA ILE A 82 -8.24 -11.28 2.20
C ILE A 82 -8.88 -12.03 1.05
N THR A 83 -8.20 -12.11 -0.10
CA THR A 83 -8.70 -12.89 -1.23
C THR A 83 -8.77 -14.39 -0.89
N GLU A 84 -9.82 -15.05 -1.39
CA GLU A 84 -10.03 -16.51 -1.26
C GLU A 84 -9.39 -17.29 -2.41
N ARG A 85 -8.76 -16.59 -3.36
CA ARG A 85 -8.08 -17.20 -4.51
C ARG A 85 -7.01 -18.20 -4.11
N THR A 86 -7.12 -19.40 -4.66
CA THR A 86 -6.19 -20.52 -4.43
C THR A 86 -5.09 -20.62 -5.48
N ASP A 87 -5.18 -19.85 -6.57
CA ASP A 87 -4.21 -19.82 -7.67
C ASP A 87 -2.99 -18.93 -7.38
N LEU A 88 -2.99 -18.20 -6.26
CA LEU A 88 -1.88 -17.35 -5.85
C LEU A 88 -0.67 -18.18 -5.38
N PRO A 89 0.57 -17.79 -5.74
CA PRO A 89 1.77 -18.50 -5.30
C PRO A 89 1.86 -18.60 -3.76
N ALA A 90 2.13 -19.80 -3.24
CA ALA A 90 2.19 -20.08 -1.80
C ALA A 90 3.19 -19.21 -1.01
N ARG A 91 4.19 -18.65 -1.68
CA ARG A 91 5.18 -17.72 -1.10
C ARG A 91 4.62 -16.34 -0.76
N LEU A 92 3.41 -16.00 -1.21
CA LEU A 92 2.80 -14.69 -0.95
C LEU A 92 2.16 -14.67 0.45
N GLY A 93 2.65 -13.77 1.29
CA GLY A 93 2.15 -13.58 2.65
C GLY A 93 0.80 -12.84 2.74
N MET A 94 0.31 -12.66 3.95
CA MET A 94 -1.01 -12.07 4.24
C MET A 94 -1.22 -10.67 3.65
N ARG A 95 -0.20 -9.79 3.70
CA ARG A 95 -0.28 -8.46 3.06
C ARG A 95 -0.54 -8.53 1.55
N HIS A 96 0.03 -9.50 0.86
CA HIS A 96 -0.22 -9.69 -0.59
C HIS A 96 -1.65 -10.17 -0.83
N LYS A 97 -2.13 -11.13 -0.04
CA LYS A 97 -3.50 -11.62 -0.16
C LYS A 97 -4.54 -10.54 0.17
N ALA A 98 -4.25 -9.70 1.15
CA ALA A 98 -5.06 -8.54 1.50
C ALA A 98 -5.05 -7.48 0.37
N ALA A 99 -3.88 -7.21 -0.22
CA ALA A 99 -3.77 -6.30 -1.35
C ALA A 99 -4.57 -6.79 -2.57
N VAL A 100 -4.51 -8.08 -2.88
CA VAL A 100 -5.34 -8.70 -3.93
C VAL A 100 -6.82 -8.56 -3.58
N GLY A 101 -7.21 -8.98 -2.38
CA GLY A 101 -8.62 -8.98 -1.95
C GLY A 101 -9.28 -7.61 -2.03
N ILE A 102 -8.62 -6.55 -1.55
CA ILE A 102 -9.18 -5.20 -1.66
C ILE A 102 -9.20 -4.72 -3.12
N SER A 103 -8.14 -4.99 -3.90
CA SER A 103 -8.05 -4.53 -5.29
C SER A 103 -9.02 -5.21 -6.26
N GLU A 104 -9.60 -6.35 -5.86
CA GLU A 104 -10.65 -7.06 -6.60
C GLU A 104 -12.03 -6.44 -6.37
N GLN A 105 -12.23 -5.76 -5.24
CA GLN A 105 -13.52 -5.25 -4.80
C GLN A 105 -13.73 -3.75 -5.07
N CYS A 106 -12.66 -3.01 -5.36
CA CYS A 106 -12.70 -1.56 -5.55
C CYS A 106 -11.67 -1.07 -6.56
N ASP A 107 -11.90 0.12 -7.12
CA ASP A 107 -10.93 0.87 -7.92
C ASP A 107 -9.88 1.50 -7.00
N ALA A 108 -8.95 0.67 -6.55
CA ALA A 108 -7.79 1.08 -5.79
C ALA A 108 -6.52 0.36 -6.28
N SER A 109 -5.41 1.07 -6.17
CA SER A 109 -4.08 0.48 -6.37
C SER A 109 -3.45 0.24 -5.02
N VAL A 110 -2.75 -0.89 -4.85
CA VAL A 110 -2.13 -1.26 -3.58
C VAL A 110 -0.65 -1.52 -3.77
N ILE A 111 0.17 -0.93 -2.90
CA ILE A 111 1.61 -1.19 -2.84
C ILE A 111 1.88 -2.10 -1.66
N VAL A 112 2.65 -3.16 -1.88
CA VAL A 112 3.10 -4.08 -0.83
C VAL A 112 4.61 -4.08 -0.80
N VAL A 113 5.20 -3.90 0.38
CA VAL A 113 6.63 -4.16 0.63
C VAL A 113 6.72 -5.43 1.47
N SER A 114 7.44 -6.43 0.97
CA SER A 114 7.62 -7.71 1.64
C SER A 114 8.60 -7.60 2.80
N GLU A 115 8.17 -7.92 4.03
CA GLU A 115 9.05 -7.98 5.19
C GLU A 115 10.08 -9.14 5.13
N GLN A 116 9.83 -10.14 4.29
CA GLN A 116 10.72 -11.29 4.14
C GLN A 116 11.82 -11.04 3.09
N THR A 117 11.44 -10.40 1.99
CA THR A 117 12.29 -10.31 0.79
C THR A 117 12.65 -8.89 0.40
N GLY A 118 12.02 -7.87 0.99
CA GLY A 118 12.13 -6.46 0.57
C GLY A 118 11.40 -6.14 -0.73
N LYS A 119 10.97 -7.14 -1.51
CA LYS A 119 10.35 -6.94 -2.81
C LYS A 119 9.13 -6.03 -2.71
N ILE A 120 9.07 -5.07 -3.63
CA ILE A 120 7.93 -4.18 -3.82
C ILE A 120 7.00 -4.80 -4.86
N SER A 121 5.72 -4.86 -4.55
CA SER A 121 4.66 -5.31 -5.44
C SER A 121 3.62 -4.22 -5.60
N TYR A 122 3.12 -4.04 -6.81
CA TYR A 122 1.97 -3.19 -7.12
C TYR A 122 0.79 -4.09 -7.51
N VAL A 123 -0.35 -3.88 -6.89
CA VAL A 123 -1.55 -4.70 -7.06
C VAL A 123 -2.71 -3.83 -7.52
N LYS A 124 -3.41 -4.23 -8.58
CA LYS A 124 -4.61 -3.53 -9.09
C LYS A 124 -5.50 -4.55 -9.79
N GLY A 125 -6.81 -4.54 -9.52
CA GLY A 125 -7.76 -5.47 -10.15
C GLY A 125 -7.46 -6.94 -9.90
N GLY A 126 -6.83 -7.28 -8.76
CA GLY A 126 -6.41 -8.64 -8.43
C GLY A 126 -5.09 -9.10 -9.07
N ASP A 127 -4.47 -8.29 -9.93
CA ASP A 127 -3.19 -8.61 -10.57
C ASP A 127 -2.01 -8.05 -9.79
N ILE A 128 -1.01 -8.91 -9.53
CA ILE A 128 0.23 -8.54 -8.83
C ILE A 128 1.36 -8.32 -9.84
N LYS A 129 1.97 -7.14 -9.83
CA LYS A 129 3.17 -6.80 -10.61
C LYS A 129 4.33 -6.52 -9.66
N THR A 130 5.43 -7.25 -9.80
CA THR A 130 6.67 -6.94 -9.07
C THR A 130 7.27 -5.64 -9.63
N VAL A 131 7.74 -4.78 -8.73
CA VAL A 131 8.37 -3.51 -9.08
C VAL A 131 9.86 -3.61 -8.78
N ASP A 132 10.67 -3.48 -9.82
CA ASP A 132 12.13 -3.66 -9.80
C ASP A 132 12.92 -2.35 -9.63
N SER A 133 12.25 -1.21 -9.76
CA SER A 133 12.88 0.10 -9.69
C SER A 133 11.92 1.17 -9.17
N ILE A 134 12.47 2.16 -8.47
CA ILE A 134 11.72 3.32 -7.99
C ILE A 134 11.04 4.08 -9.12
N ASN A 135 11.67 4.17 -10.30
CA ASN A 135 11.10 4.84 -11.47
C ASN A 135 9.88 4.12 -11.99
N LYS A 136 9.89 2.77 -12.01
CA LYS A 136 8.73 1.98 -12.39
C LYS A 136 7.57 2.17 -11.40
N LEU A 137 7.87 2.24 -10.10
CA LEU A 137 6.85 2.56 -9.09
C LEU A 137 6.22 3.93 -9.32
N LYS A 138 7.04 4.97 -9.54
CA LYS A 138 6.57 6.33 -9.82
C LYS A 138 5.67 6.37 -11.06
N LEU A 139 6.03 5.64 -12.11
CA LEU A 139 5.22 5.52 -13.33
C LEU A 139 3.84 4.92 -13.03
N LEU A 140 3.80 3.78 -12.34
CA LEU A 140 2.55 3.10 -11.96
C LEU A 140 1.64 3.94 -11.04
N LEU A 141 2.22 4.84 -10.25
CA LEU A 141 1.48 5.77 -9.39
C LEU A 141 1.05 7.06 -10.12
N SER A 142 1.65 7.35 -11.27
CA SER A 142 1.33 8.53 -12.08
C SER A 142 0.34 8.23 -13.20
N GLU A 143 0.17 6.94 -13.54
CA GLU A 143 -0.89 6.48 -14.44
C GLU A 143 -2.25 6.85 -13.83
N LYS A 144 -2.92 7.84 -14.44
CA LYS A 144 -4.30 8.19 -14.09
C LYS A 144 -5.18 7.00 -14.45
N SER A 145 -5.98 6.51 -13.50
CA SER A 145 -7.12 5.66 -13.82
C SER A 145 -8.05 6.47 -14.72
N GLU A 146 -8.19 6.03 -15.98
CA GLU A 146 -9.17 6.57 -16.94
C GLU A 146 -10.61 6.46 -16.40
#